data_AF-A0A3N7GUN0-F1
#
_entry.id   AF-A0A3N7GUN0-F1
#
_cell.length_a   1.000
_cell.length_b   1.000
_cell.length_c   1.000
_cell.angle_alpha   90.00
_cell.angle_beta   90.00
_cell.angle_gamma   90.00
#
_symmetry.space_group_name_H-M   'P 1'
#
loop_
_entity.id
_entity.type
_entity.pdbx_description
1 polymer ?
#
loop_
_entity_poly.entity_id
_entity_poly.type
_entity_poly.pdbx_seq_one_letter_code
_entity_poly.pdbx_strand_id
1 'polypeptide(L)' 'MVLDFDGVEVVSNSFADECFAKLMLDFDLPTVKTHTTFKNASPFIKAVIANSFKERLHAMHTA' A
#
# COMPACT_ATOMS: atom_id res chain seq x y z
N MET A 1 -5.78 -8.36 8.10
CA MET A 1 -6.67 -8.25 6.93
C MET A 1 -5.97 -8.81 5.71
N VAL A 2 -6.60 -9.73 4.99
CA VAL A 2 -6.10 -10.27 3.72
C VAL A 2 -6.78 -9.53 2.57
N LEU A 3 -5.99 -8.92 1.71
CA LEU A 3 -6.42 -8.23 0.49
C LEU A 3 -6.03 -9.12 -0.68
N ASP A 4 -7.01 -9.78 -1.29
CA ASP A 4 -6.79 -10.73 -2.39
C ASP A 4 -6.95 -10.02 -3.74
N PHE A 5 -5.92 -10.11 -4.59
CA PHE A 5 -5.85 -9.48 -5.92
C PHE A 5 -6.07 -10.49 -7.04
N ASP A 6 -6.66 -11.65 -6.75
CA ASP A 6 -7.04 -12.60 -7.79
C ASP A 6 -8.00 -11.96 -8.81
N GLY A 7 -7.69 -12.12 -10.10
CA GLY A 7 -8.40 -11.45 -11.19
C GLY A 7 -8.17 -9.95 -11.33
N VAL A 8 -7.31 -9.33 -10.51
CA VAL A 8 -6.94 -7.90 -10.65
C VAL A 8 -5.72 -7.78 -11.55
N GLU A 9 -5.90 -7.09 -12.68
CA GLU A 9 -4.81 -6.87 -13.65
C GLU A 9 -3.94 -5.65 -13.30
N VAL A 10 -4.57 -4.55 -12.84
CA VAL A 10 -3.92 -3.26 -12.63
C VAL A 10 -4.44 -2.59 -11.36
N VAL A 11 -3.54 -1.91 -10.65
CA VAL A 11 -3.84 -0.99 -9.56
C VAL A 11 -3.16 0.33 -9.87
N SER A 12 -3.85 1.46 -9.68
CA SER A 12 -3.25 2.79 -9.82
C SER A 12 -2.51 3.21 -8.55
N ASN A 13 -1.52 4.08 -8.68
CA ASN A 13 -0.80 4.64 -7.53
C ASN A 13 -1.74 5.43 -6.60
N SER A 14 -2.70 6.19 -7.16
CA SER A 14 -3.69 6.93 -6.40
C SER A 14 -4.60 6.03 -5.56
N PHE A 15 -5.04 4.91 -6.12
CA PHE A 15 -5.81 3.91 -5.36
C PHE A 15 -4.97 3.29 -4.25
N ALA A 16 -3.73 2.90 -4.55
CA ALA A 16 -2.84 2.30 -3.55
C ALA A 16 -2.47 3.27 -2.42
N ASP A 17 -2.36 4.57 -2.70
CA ASP A 17 -2.17 5.59 -1.66
C ASP A 17 -3.42 5.72 -0.80
N GLU A 18 -4.60 5.91 -1.41
CA GLU A 18 -5.86 6.12 -0.67
C GLU A 18 -6.21 4.92 0.21
N CYS A 19 -6.12 3.70 -0.33
CA CYS A 19 -6.60 2.51 0.35
C CYS A 19 -5.58 1.90 1.31
N PHE A 20 -4.27 2.08 1.07
CA PHE A 20 -3.23 1.38 1.83
C PHE A 20 -2.23 2.33 2.48
N ALA A 21 -1.64 3.27 1.73
CA ALA A 21 -0.58 4.10 2.29
C ALA A 21 -1.12 5.13 3.30
N LYS A 22 -2.32 5.68 3.10
CA LYS A 22 -2.96 6.62 4.03
C LYS A 22 -3.36 6.00 5.37
N LEU A 23 -3.35 4.67 5.51
CA LEU A 23 -3.41 4.04 6.84
C LEU A 23 -2.26 4.53 7.75
N MET A 24 -1.16 5.01 7.16
CA MET A 24 -0.05 5.63 7.90
C MET A 24 -0.39 6.96 8.57
N LEU A 25 -1.55 7.56 8.28
CA LEU A 25 -2.01 8.77 8.98
C LEU A 25 -2.46 8.45 10.41
N ASP A 26 -2.93 7.21 10.64
CA ASP A 26 -3.47 6.77 11.93
C ASP A 26 -2.57 5.71 12.62
N PHE A 27 -1.75 4.98 11.85
CA PHE A 27 -0.93 3.86 12.34
C PHE A 27 0.52 3.96 11.85
N ASP A 28 1.48 3.42 12.61
CA ASP A 28 2.86 3.34 12.13
C ASP A 28 3.05 2.26 11.04
N LEU A 29 4.11 2.38 10.24
CA LEU A 29 4.39 1.44 9.15
C LEU A 29 4.49 -0.03 9.63
N PRO A 30 5.17 -0.35 10.75
CA PRO A 30 5.15 -1.71 11.30
C PRO A 30 3.74 -2.25 11.60
N THR A 31 2.86 -1.43 12.18
CA THR A 31 1.47 -1.82 12.47
C THR A 31 0.71 -2.12 11.19
N VAL A 32 0.80 -1.24 10.18
CA VAL A 32 0.13 -1.46 8.89
C VAL A 32 0.63 -2.75 8.24
N LYS A 33 1.95 -2.99 8.22
CA LYS A 33 2.55 -4.18 7.59
C LYS A 33 2.20 -5.48 8.29
N THR A 34 2.08 -5.48 9.61
CA THR A 34 1.74 -6.70 10.39
C THR A 34 0.25 -7.02 10.33
N HIS A 35 -0.60 -6.02 10.11
CA HIS A 35 -2.06 -6.18 10.08
C HIS A 35 -2.64 -6.29 8.66
N THR A 36 -1.82 -6.15 7.61
CA THR A 36 -2.25 -6.29 6.20
C THR A 36 -1.45 -7.38 5.48
N THR A 37 -2.07 -8.03 4.51
CA THR A 37 -1.40 -9.01 3.63
C THR A 37 -1.99 -8.91 2.24
N PHE A 38 -1.12 -8.73 1.24
CA PHE A 38 -1.50 -8.65 -0.18
C PHE A 38 -1.32 -10.02 -0.84
N LYS A 39 -2.43 -10.74 -1.02
CA LYS A 39 -2.47 -12.09 -1.61
C LYS A 39 -2.71 -11.98 -3.12
N ASN A 40 -2.12 -12.89 -3.90
CA ASN A 40 -2.24 -12.95 -5.37
C ASN A 40 -1.88 -11.67 -6.15
N ALA A 41 -1.27 -10.67 -5.49
CA ALA A 41 -0.81 -9.47 -6.17
C ALA A 41 0.34 -9.77 -7.12
N SER A 42 0.20 -9.35 -8.38
CA SER A 42 1.27 -9.44 -9.38
C SER A 42 2.50 -8.60 -8.97
N PRO A 43 3.70 -8.88 -9.52
CA PRO A 43 4.88 -8.05 -9.26
C PRO A 43 4.65 -6.56 -9.57
N PHE A 44 3.89 -6.27 -10.63
CA PHE A 44 3.50 -4.91 -10.99
C PHE A 44 2.64 -4.26 -9.90
N ILE A 45 1.58 -4.93 -9.44
CA ILE A 45 0.71 -4.43 -8.37
C ILE A 45 1.49 -4.23 -7.07
N LYS A 46 2.37 -5.18 -6.71
CA LYS A 46 3.25 -5.04 -5.54
C LYS A 46 4.17 -3.83 -5.63
N ALA A 47 4.71 -3.55 -6.83
CA ALA A 47 5.54 -2.37 -7.05
C ALA A 47 4.76 -1.07 -6.88
N VAL A 48 3.51 -1.00 -7.38
CA VAL A 48 2.64 0.17 -7.19
C VAL A 48 2.33 0.39 -5.71
N ILE A 49 1.96 -0.67 -4.98
CA ILE A 49 1.69 -0.59 -3.53
C ILE A 49 2.95 -0.16 -2.78
N ALA A 50 4.11 -0.76 -3.08
CA ALA A 50 5.36 -0.37 -2.43
C ALA A 50 5.73 1.09 -2.71
N ASN A 51 5.49 1.57 -3.92
CA ASN A 51 5.73 2.94 -4.31
C ASN A 51 4.81 3.92 -3.55
N SER A 52 3.52 3.61 -3.40
CA SER A 52 2.61 4.49 -2.64
C SER A 52 3.02 4.62 -1.17
N PHE A 53 3.43 3.53 -0.51
CA PHE A 53 3.97 3.57 0.84
C PHE A 53 5.26 4.40 0.93
N LYS A 54 6.15 4.27 -0.05
CA LYS A 54 7.40 5.04 -0.12
C LYS A 54 7.14 6.54 -0.27
N GLU A 55 6.26 6.92 -1.19
CA GLU A 55 5.88 8.31 -1.42
C GLU A 55 5.23 8.92 -0.18
N ARG A 56 4.33 8.17 0.47
CA ARG A 56 3.68 8.61 1.72
C ARG A 56 4.68 8.82 2.85
N LEU A 57 5.58 7.85 3.06
CA LEU A 57 6.62 7.95 4.07
C LEU A 57 7.50 9.19 3.81
N HIS A 58 7.92 9.40 2.56
CA HIS A 58 8.69 10.59 2.19
C HIS A 58 7.93 11.89 2.48
N ALA A 59 6.65 11.97 2.07
CA ALA A 59 5.81 13.15 2.29
C ALA A 59 5.64 13.49 3.78
N MET A 60 5.52 12.47 4.65
CA MET A 60 5.43 12.64 6.11
C MET A 60 6.75 13.08 6.77
N HIS A 61 7.90 12.75 6.18
CA HIS A 61 9.21 13.24 6.66
C HIS A 61 9.53 14.66 6.19
N THR A 62 8.90 15.12 5.12
CA THR A 62 9.08 16.47 4.57
C THR A 62 8.03 17.48 5.05
N ALA A 63 7.03 17.05 5.82
CA ALA A 63 5.98 17.87 6.40
C ALA A 63 6.31 18.25 7.85
#